data_AF-A0A7V7C3S1-F1
#
_entry.id   AF-A0A7V7C3S1-F1
#
_cell.length_a   1.000
_cell.length_b   1.000
_cell.length_c   1.000
_cell.angle_alpha   90.00
_cell.angle_beta   90.00
_cell.angle_gamma   90.00
#
_symmetry.space_group_name_H-M   'P 1'
#
loop_
_entity.id
_entity.type
_entity.pdbx_description
1 polymer ?
#
loop_
_entity_poly.entity_id
_entity_poly.type
_entity_poly.pdbx_seq_one_letter_code
_entity_poly.pdbx_strand_id
1 'polypeptide(L)' 'AALHKIDEFMDVRKSHQNPEVKALYQDFLQKPGSELAHHLLHTEYSKRDIYTK' A
#
# COMPACT_ATOMS: atom_id res chain seq x y z
N ALA A 1 7.22 3.09 23.67
CA ALA A 1 7.73 1.77 23.24
C ALA A 1 6.70 0.61 23.35
N ALA A 2 5.49 0.83 23.89
CA ALA A 2 4.48 -0.25 24.01
C ALA A 2 3.83 -0.66 22.67
N LEU A 3 3.69 0.26 21.72
CA LEU A 3 2.98 0.05 20.44
C LEU A 3 3.65 -1.01 19.56
N HIS A 4 4.96 -0.91 19.32
CA HIS A 4 5.68 -1.85 18.44
C HIS A 4 5.90 -3.24 19.05
N LYS A 5 5.86 -3.36 20.39
CA LYS A 5 5.99 -4.66 21.06
C LYS A 5 4.81 -5.57 20.77
N ILE A 6 3.62 -5.01 20.60
CA ILE A 6 2.41 -5.78 20.28
C ILE A 6 2.55 -6.38 18.87
N ASP A 7 3.05 -5.59 17.90
CA ASP A 7 3.27 -6.04 16.52
C ASP A 7 4.41 -7.07 16.38
N GLU A 8 5.40 -7.08 17.30
CA GLU A 8 6.52 -8.04 17.27
C GLU A 8 6.09 -9.46 17.61
N PHE A 9 5.05 -9.64 18.43
CA PHE A 9 4.53 -10.96 18.81
C PHE A 9 3.44 -11.48 17.86
N MET A 10 3.05 -10.71 16.84
CA MET A 10 2.08 -11.17 15.86
C MET A 10 2.74 -12.10 14.84
N ASP A 11 2.13 -13.27 14.62
CA ASP A 11 2.60 -14.28 13.65
C ASP A 11 2.69 -13.72 12.21
N VAL A 12 1.82 -12.76 11.88
CA VAL A 12 1.77 -12.13 10.55
C VAL A 12 2.05 -10.64 10.67
N ARG A 13 3.33 -10.29 10.60
CA ARG A 13 3.81 -8.89 10.69
C ARG A 13 3.99 -8.20 9.35
N LYS A 14 4.24 -8.97 8.28
CA LYS A 14 4.59 -8.43 6.95
C LYS A 14 3.34 -8.34 6.09
N SER A 15 3.09 -7.19 5.46
CA SER A 15 1.88 -6.97 4.65
C SER A 15 1.74 -7.96 3.48
N HIS A 16 2.85 -8.40 2.88
CA HIS A 16 2.83 -9.42 1.81
C HIS A 16 2.61 -10.85 2.32
N GLN A 17 2.64 -11.08 3.64
CA GLN A 17 2.27 -12.35 4.27
C GLN A 17 0.83 -12.34 4.78
N ASN A 18 0.17 -11.17 4.85
CA ASN A 18 -1.22 -11.05 5.26
C ASN A 18 -2.15 -11.77 4.25
N PRO A 19 -2.91 -12.80 4.68
CA PRO A 19 -3.79 -13.55 3.79
C PRO A 19 -4.87 -12.67 3.14
N GLU A 20 -5.38 -11.66 3.85
CA GLU A 20 -6.39 -10.73 3.31
C GLU A 20 -5.82 -9.86 2.19
N VAL A 21 -4.58 -9.39 2.35
CA VAL A 21 -3.88 -8.62 1.32
C VAL A 21 -3.65 -9.51 0.09
N LYS A 22 -3.23 -10.76 0.27
CA LYS A 22 -3.07 -11.70 -0.84
C LYS A 22 -4.38 -11.95 -1.58
N ALA A 23 -5.48 -12.19 -0.86
CA ALA A 23 -6.80 -12.39 -1.46
C ALA A 23 -7.26 -11.15 -2.24
N LEU A 24 -7.10 -9.95 -1.68
CA LEU A 24 -7.44 -8.70 -2.36
C LEU A 24 -6.65 -8.52 -3.67
N TYR A 25 -5.36 -8.85 -3.67
CA TYR A 25 -4.56 -8.81 -4.89
C TYR A 25 -4.94 -9.94 -5.86
N GLN A 26 -5.29 -11.12 -5.40
CA GLN A 26 -5.63 -12.24 -6.29
C GLN A 26 -7.00 -12.08 -6.94
N ASP A 27 -7.98 -11.57 -6.19
CA ASP A 27 -9.39 -11.53 -6.60
C ASP A 27 -9.77 -10.20 -7.25
N PHE A 28 -9.09 -9.10 -6.91
CA PHE A 28 -9.48 -7.75 -7.33
C PHE A 28 -8.34 -6.97 -8.01
N LEU A 29 -7.23 -6.70 -7.31
CA LEU A 29 -6.16 -5.83 -7.83
C LEU A 29 -5.23 -6.52 -8.86
N GLN A 30 -5.36 -7.84 -9.01
CA GLN A 30 -4.56 -8.75 -9.83
C GLN A 30 -3.07 -8.81 -9.47
N LYS A 31 -2.31 -7.76 -9.81
CA LYS A 31 -0.87 -7.69 -9.61
C LYS A 31 -0.46 -6.32 -9.07
N PRO A 32 0.61 -6.24 -8.27
CA PRO A 32 1.22 -4.96 -7.91
C PRO A 32 1.56 -4.16 -9.18
N GLY A 33 1.11 -2.91 -9.25
CA GLY A 33 1.30 -2.06 -10.42
C GLY A 33 0.45 -2.44 -11.64
N SER A 34 -0.66 -3.15 -11.46
CA SER A 34 -1.71 -3.21 -12.48
C SER A 34 -2.34 -1.83 -12.70
N GLU A 35 -2.99 -1.62 -13.84
CA GLU A 35 -3.74 -0.40 -14.14
C GLU A 35 -4.79 -0.09 -13.05
N LEU A 36 -5.47 -1.12 -12.54
CA LEU A 36 -6.46 -0.99 -11.47
C LEU A 36 -5.80 -0.56 -10.15
N ALA A 37 -4.65 -1.15 -9.80
CA ALA A 37 -3.90 -0.75 -8.62
C ALA A 37 -3.36 0.67 -8.77
N HIS A 38 -2.88 1.06 -9.97
CA HIS A 38 -2.42 2.41 -10.24
C HIS A 38 -3.53 3.44 -10.07
N HIS A 39 -4.71 3.16 -10.60
CA HIS A 39 -5.85 4.07 -10.48
C HIS A 39 -6.38 4.22 -9.04
N LEU A 40 -6.34 3.16 -8.23
CA LEU A 40 -6.91 3.17 -6.88
C LEU A 40 -5.90 3.52 -5.78
N LEU A 41 -4.64 3.12 -5.94
CA LEU A 41 -3.63 3.17 -4.87
C LEU A 41 -2.45 4.09 -5.19
N HIS A 42 -2.30 4.54 -6.43
CA HIS A 42 -1.25 5.48 -6.82
C HIS A 42 -1.85 6.87 -7.06
N THR A 43 -1.00 7.89 -6.90
CA THR A 43 -1.33 9.28 -7.19
C THR A 43 -0.20 9.89 -7.98
N GLU A 44 -0.53 10.86 -8.81
CA GLU A 44 0.46 11.66 -9.54
C GLU A 44 0.71 12.98 -8.82
N TYR A 45 1.89 13.54 -9.05
CA TYR A 45 2.26 14.85 -8.54
C TYR A 45 2.26 15.85 -9.70
N SER A 46 1.52 16.94 -9.56
CA SER A 46 1.59 18.07 -10.48
C SER A 46 2.55 19.13 -9.94
N LYS A 47 3.43 19.64 -10.82
CA LYS A 47 4.30 20.76 -10.48
C LYS A 47 3.41 21.96 -10.14
N ARG A 48 3.54 22.46 -8.91
CA ARG A 48 2.90 23.71 -8.48
C ARG A 48 3.84 24.86 -8.82
N ASP A 49 3.39 25.77 -9.68
CA ASP A 49 4.10 27.02 -9.95
C ASP A 49 3.84 28.02 -8.81
N ILE A 50 4.37 27.70 -7.62
CA ILE A 50 4.28 28.55 -6.42
C ILE A 50 5.23 29.75 -6.47
N TYR A 51 6.10 29.82 -7.47
CA TYR A 51 6.94 30.99 -7.75
C TYR A 51 7.00 31.23 -9.26
N THR A 52 6.07 32.05 -9.76
CA THR A 52 6.29 32.81 -10.99
C THR A 52 7.20 33.97 -10.61
N LYS A 53 8.41 34.00 -11.15
CA LYS A 53 9.33 35.13 -10.99
C LYS A 53 9.09 36.15 -12.10
#